data_AF-A0A1M5YY50-F1
#
_entry.id   AF-A0A1M5YY50-F1
#
_cell.length_a   1.000
_cell.length_b   1.000
_cell.length_c   1.000
_cell.angle_alpha   90.00
_cell.angle_beta   90.00
_cell.angle_gamma   90.00
#
_symmetry.space_group_name_H-M   'P 1'
#
loop_
_entity.id
_entity.type
_entity.pdbx_description
1 polymer ?
#
loop_
_entity_poly.entity_id
_entity_poly.type
_entity_poly.pdbx_seq_one_letter_code
_entity_poly.pdbx_strand_id
1 'polypeptide(L)'
;MTLFSRSFIRKRAIYLATTASVAATSLVMVHGPGLAHRVRATMPIQYVADQTDNSAEPSFMSENESAMSKMMTDMTGMMVKPTGDIDRDFVAMMVPHHQGAVDLAQAELKYGHNERLRRLAQQIIANRQSEIAVMRLAVDDEQPLPAGSASQSAPPSDSPAASHATMGIAHDAKPHN
;
A
#
# COMPACT_ATOMS: atom_id res chain seq x y z
N MET A 1 16.35 -53.09 1.39
CA MET A 1 15.80 -52.68 2.69
C MET A 1 15.31 -51.26 2.61
N THR A 2 13.98 -51.12 2.56
CA THR A 2 13.21 -49.91 2.80
C THR A 2 13.41 -49.42 4.24
N LEU A 3 13.30 -48.11 4.48
CA LEU A 3 12.48 -47.47 5.53
C LEU A 3 12.82 -45.97 5.64
N PHE A 4 12.20 -45.14 4.79
CA PHE A 4 11.97 -43.73 5.13
C PHE A 4 10.76 -43.66 6.06
N SER A 5 10.95 -43.01 7.20
CA SER A 5 9.98 -42.89 8.29
C SER A 5 8.73 -42.13 7.85
N ARG A 6 7.58 -42.74 8.13
CA ARG A 6 6.23 -42.24 7.88
C ARG A 6 5.86 -41.17 8.92
N SER A 7 6.09 -39.90 8.61
CA SER A 7 5.43 -38.79 9.33
C SER A 7 5.18 -37.57 8.44
N PHE A 8 4.66 -37.80 7.24
CA PHE A 8 4.06 -36.73 6.42
C PHE A 8 2.73 -37.18 5.81
N ILE A 9 2.03 -38.09 6.49
CA ILE A 9 0.72 -38.60 6.13
C ILE A 9 -0.20 -38.32 7.31
N ARG A 10 -0.76 -37.09 7.33
CA ARG A 10 -2.05 -36.71 7.94
C ARG A 10 -2.11 -35.18 8.02
N LYS A 11 -2.50 -34.53 6.90
CA LYS A 11 -3.17 -33.21 6.84
C LYS A 11 -3.45 -32.75 5.40
N ARG A 12 -3.85 -33.67 4.52
CA ARG A 12 -4.49 -33.33 3.24
C ARG A 12 -5.66 -34.27 3.01
N ALA A 13 -6.68 -34.05 3.83
CA ALA A 13 -7.98 -34.65 3.65
C ALA A 13 -8.96 -33.52 3.28
N ILE A 14 -9.40 -33.59 2.03
CA ILE A 14 -10.76 -33.24 1.60
C ILE A 14 -11.09 -31.75 1.52
N TYR A 15 -11.01 -31.19 0.31
CA TYR A 15 -12.09 -30.35 -0.23
C TYR A 15 -12.10 -30.55 -1.75
N LEU A 16 -12.95 -31.48 -2.19
CA LEU A 16 -13.42 -31.62 -3.56
C LEU A 16 -14.95 -31.53 -3.50
N ALA A 17 -15.56 -31.01 -4.58
CA ALA A 17 -16.99 -30.75 -4.77
C ALA A 17 -17.45 -29.40 -4.19
N THR A 18 -18.14 -28.50 -4.91
CA THR A 18 -18.83 -28.61 -6.20
C THR A 18 -19.19 -27.20 -6.64
N THR A 19 -18.99 -26.88 -7.92
CA THR A 19 -19.58 -25.72 -8.57
C THR A 19 -21.09 -25.94 -8.73
N ALA A 20 -21.90 -25.06 -8.14
CA ALA A 20 -23.31 -24.96 -8.44
C ALA A 20 -23.62 -23.51 -8.82
N SER A 21 -23.78 -23.26 -10.12
CA SER A 21 -24.47 -22.09 -10.64
C SER A 21 -25.91 -22.12 -10.13
N VAL A 22 -26.35 -21.03 -9.50
CA VAL A 22 -27.77 -20.74 -9.37
C VAL A 22 -28.01 -19.35 -9.93
N ALA A 23 -28.40 -19.31 -11.20
CA ALA A 23 -29.16 -18.20 -11.74
C ALA A 23 -30.61 -18.42 -11.30
N ALA A 24 -31.10 -17.63 -10.35
CA ALA A 24 -32.49 -17.64 -9.95
C ALA A 24 -33.13 -16.30 -10.34
N THR A 25 -33.80 -16.32 -11.48
CA THR A 25 -34.76 -15.31 -11.93
C THR A 25 -35.85 -15.15 -10.86
N SER A 26 -35.83 -14.05 -10.12
CA SER A 26 -36.89 -13.76 -9.15
C SER A 26 -38.02 -13.00 -9.84
N LEU A 27 -39.04 -13.74 -10.22
CA LEU A 27 -40.36 -13.23 -10.58
C LEU A 27 -41.04 -12.73 -9.30
N VAL A 28 -41.26 -11.42 -9.20
CA VAL A 28 -42.03 -10.81 -8.11
C VAL A 28 -43.52 -11.10 -8.33
N MET A 29 -44.12 -11.94 -7.48
CA MET A 29 -45.57 -11.93 -7.26
C MET A 29 -45.86 -11.40 -5.86
N VAL A 30 -46.55 -10.26 -5.86
CA VAL A 30 -47.22 -9.59 -4.74
C VAL A 30 -48.16 -10.56 -4.02
N HIS A 31 -48.24 -10.49 -2.68
CA HIS A 31 -49.48 -10.46 -1.84
C HIS A 31 -49.19 -10.70 -0.33
N GLY A 32 -49.48 -9.70 0.51
CA GLY A 32 -50.11 -9.87 1.84
C GLY A 32 -49.24 -10.17 3.09
N PRO A 33 -49.71 -9.81 4.31
CA PRO A 33 -48.83 -9.34 5.40
C PRO A 33 -48.61 -10.34 6.56
N GLY A 34 -47.49 -10.18 7.28
CA GLY A 34 -47.40 -10.55 8.70
C GLY A 34 -46.15 -11.33 9.16
N LEU A 35 -45.43 -10.74 10.12
CA LEU A 35 -44.53 -11.34 11.13
C LEU A 35 -43.07 -11.69 10.74
N ALA A 36 -42.30 -10.61 10.64
CA ALA A 36 -40.95 -10.40 11.20
C ALA A 36 -40.09 -11.64 11.57
N HIS A 37 -39.18 -12.01 10.67
CA HIS A 37 -37.88 -12.57 11.07
C HIS A 37 -36.91 -11.40 11.32
N ARG A 38 -36.45 -11.26 12.58
CA ARG A 38 -35.32 -10.40 12.92
C ARG A 38 -34.06 -10.97 12.26
N VAL A 39 -33.78 -10.52 11.04
CA VAL A 39 -32.42 -10.56 10.51
C VAL A 39 -31.62 -9.58 11.38
N ARG A 40 -30.60 -10.10 12.07
CA ARG A 40 -29.57 -9.26 12.69
C ARG A 40 -28.91 -8.50 11.54
N ALA A 41 -29.40 -7.29 11.30
CA ALA A 41 -28.82 -6.36 10.35
C ALA A 41 -27.34 -6.25 10.67
N THR A 42 -26.50 -6.71 9.73
CA THR A 42 -25.14 -6.22 9.60
C THR A 42 -25.23 -4.71 9.67
N MET A 43 -24.71 -4.11 10.74
CA MET A 43 -24.68 -2.66 10.86
C MET A 43 -23.95 -2.14 9.62
N PRO A 44 -24.61 -1.38 8.72
CA PRO A 44 -23.86 -0.68 7.71
C PRO A 44 -22.87 0.21 8.47
N ILE A 45 -21.61 0.24 8.03
CA ILE A 45 -20.78 1.41 8.33
C ILE A 45 -21.49 2.55 7.61
N GLN A 46 -22.40 3.19 8.33
CA GLN A 46 -23.02 4.42 7.91
C GLN A 46 -21.88 5.43 7.96
N TYR A 47 -21.28 5.70 6.80
CA TYR A 47 -20.50 6.93 6.66
C TYR A 47 -21.50 8.04 6.96
N VAL A 48 -21.40 8.62 8.15
CA VAL A 48 -22.14 9.83 8.50
C VAL A 48 -21.48 10.92 7.67
N ALA A 49 -21.85 11.01 6.40
CA ALA A 49 -21.68 12.24 5.65
C ALA A 49 -22.51 13.27 6.42
N ASP A 50 -21.83 14.05 7.26
CA ASP A 50 -22.30 15.38 7.58
C ASP A 50 -22.65 16.02 6.24
N GLN A 51 -23.90 16.49 6.07
CA GLN A 51 -24.39 17.06 4.82
C GLN A 51 -23.71 18.41 4.61
N THR A 52 -22.44 18.31 4.25
CA THR A 52 -21.62 19.38 3.75
C THR A 52 -22.08 19.67 2.33
N ASP A 53 -21.93 20.93 1.93
CA ASP A 53 -22.28 21.40 0.61
C ASP A 53 -21.53 20.60 -0.47
N ASN A 54 -22.22 19.67 -1.15
CA ASN A 54 -21.67 18.86 -2.24
C ASN A 54 -21.41 19.66 -3.52
N SER A 55 -21.57 20.99 -3.51
CA SER A 55 -21.30 21.84 -4.68
C SER A 55 -19.90 21.66 -5.26
N ALA A 56 -18.92 21.29 -4.42
CA ALA A 56 -17.53 21.08 -4.84
C ALA A 56 -17.23 19.66 -5.34
N GLU A 57 -18.14 18.69 -5.15
CA GLU A 57 -17.95 17.28 -5.50
C GLU A 57 -17.65 17.07 -7.00
N PRO A 58 -18.35 17.73 -7.96
CA PRO A 58 -18.02 17.59 -9.37
C PRO A 58 -16.62 18.08 -9.71
N SER A 59 -16.17 19.17 -9.09
CA SER A 59 -14.82 19.72 -9.31
C SER A 59 -13.74 18.83 -8.71
N PHE A 60 -13.96 18.29 -7.50
CA PHE A 60 -13.07 17.31 -6.89
C PHE A 60 -12.91 16.05 -7.76
N MET A 61 -14.02 15.51 -8.28
CA MET A 61 -13.98 14.33 -9.14
C MET A 61 -13.27 14.62 -10.46
N SER A 62 -13.52 15.77 -11.08
CA SER A 62 -12.85 16.18 -12.33
C SER A 62 -11.35 16.36 -12.16
N GLU A 63 -10.89 16.98 -11.06
CA GLU A 63 -9.46 17.13 -10.78
C GLU A 63 -8.79 15.79 -10.50
N ASN A 64 -9.43 14.91 -9.74
CA ASN A 64 -8.90 13.56 -9.48
C ASN A 64 -8.82 12.72 -10.76
N GLU A 65 -9.83 12.79 -11.64
CA GLU A 65 -9.80 12.12 -12.94
C GLU A 65 -8.65 12.64 -13.79
N SER A 66 -8.45 13.97 -13.83
CA SER A 66 -7.33 14.58 -14.54
C SER A 66 -5.97 14.13 -13.99
N ALA A 67 -5.80 14.10 -12.66
CA ALA A 67 -4.58 13.64 -12.00
C ALA A 67 -4.28 12.17 -12.32
N MET A 68 -5.28 11.29 -12.23
CA MET A 68 -5.13 9.87 -12.55
C MET A 68 -4.85 9.64 -14.04
N SER A 69 -5.54 10.37 -14.92
CA SER A 69 -5.32 10.30 -16.37
C SER A 69 -3.91 10.73 -16.76
N LYS A 70 -3.43 11.84 -16.17
CA LYS A 70 -2.06 12.32 -16.37
C LYS A 70 -1.04 11.30 -15.87
N MET A 71 -1.20 10.78 -14.65
CA MET A 71 -0.33 9.74 -14.11
C MET A 71 -0.23 8.53 -15.05
N MET A 72 -1.38 8.02 -15.53
CA MET A 72 -1.39 6.89 -16.46
C MET A 72 -0.72 7.23 -17.80
N THR A 73 -0.94 8.43 -18.32
CA THR A 73 -0.32 8.89 -19.57
C THR A 73 1.20 8.99 -19.43
N ASP A 74 1.68 9.59 -18.36
CA ASP A 74 3.12 9.78 -18.11
C ASP A 74 3.82 8.43 -17.88
N MET A 75 3.19 7.52 -17.12
CA MET A 75 3.72 6.16 -16.90
C MET A 75 3.78 5.36 -18.21
N THR A 76 2.70 5.36 -18.99
CA THR A 76 2.65 4.60 -20.25
C THR A 76 3.58 5.17 -21.31
N GLY A 77 3.72 6.50 -21.37
CA GLY A 77 4.63 7.20 -22.28
C GLY A 77 6.10 6.91 -22.02
N MET A 78 6.52 6.83 -20.74
CA MET A 78 7.90 6.47 -20.40
C MET A 78 8.20 4.97 -20.53
N MET A 79 7.20 4.11 -20.37
CA MET A 79 7.36 2.64 -20.42
C MET A 79 7.23 2.03 -21.82
N VAL A 80 7.13 2.84 -22.88
CA VAL A 80 6.99 2.34 -24.27
C VAL A 80 8.11 1.39 -24.66
N LYS A 81 9.31 1.53 -24.08
CA LYS A 81 10.39 0.54 -24.20
C LYS A 81 11.32 0.62 -22.99
N PRO A 82 11.60 -0.50 -22.30
CA PRO A 82 12.63 -0.55 -21.26
C PRO A 82 13.96 -0.04 -21.80
N THR A 83 14.64 0.80 -21.02
CA THR A 83 15.92 1.40 -21.42
C THR A 83 17.07 0.40 -21.34
N GLY A 84 16.90 -0.68 -20.57
CA GLY A 84 17.95 -1.63 -20.21
C GLY A 84 18.70 -1.25 -18.94
N ASP A 85 18.38 -0.10 -18.36
CA ASP A 85 18.81 0.33 -17.03
C ASP A 85 17.62 0.23 -16.07
N ILE A 86 17.71 -0.71 -15.12
CA ILE A 86 16.63 -1.03 -14.19
C ILE A 86 16.32 0.16 -13.27
N ASP A 87 17.34 0.92 -12.86
CA ASP A 87 17.16 2.04 -11.94
C ASP A 87 16.46 3.19 -12.66
N ARG A 88 16.84 3.47 -13.92
CA ARG A 88 16.13 4.44 -14.76
C ARG A 88 14.70 4.03 -15.05
N ASP A 89 14.46 2.75 -15.37
CA ASP A 89 13.11 2.25 -15.63
C ASP A 89 12.22 2.31 -14.36
N PHE A 90 12.79 2.08 -13.17
CA PHE A 90 12.09 2.25 -11.90
C PHE A 90 11.72 3.71 -11.66
N VAL A 91 12.66 4.65 -11.82
CA VAL A 91 12.42 6.09 -11.63
C VAL A 91 11.38 6.61 -12.63
N ALA A 92 11.47 6.19 -13.89
CA ALA A 92 10.54 6.55 -14.96
C ALA A 92 9.09 6.13 -14.64
N MET A 93 8.91 5.04 -13.90
CA MET A 93 7.61 4.58 -13.40
C MET A 93 7.18 5.31 -12.12
N MET A 94 8.10 5.49 -11.17
CA MET A 94 7.75 5.93 -9.82
C MET A 94 7.59 7.44 -9.67
N VAL A 95 8.32 8.24 -10.43
CA VAL A 95 8.13 9.70 -10.43
C VAL A 95 6.70 10.09 -10.82
N PRO A 96 6.13 9.65 -11.96
CA PRO A 96 4.75 10.01 -12.31
C PRO A 96 3.72 9.40 -11.35
N HIS A 97 3.95 8.18 -10.82
CA HIS A 97 3.08 7.60 -9.80
C HIS A 97 3.03 8.44 -8.52
N HIS A 98 4.19 8.91 -8.04
CA HIS A 98 4.27 9.75 -6.85
C HIS A 98 3.67 11.14 -7.11
N GLN A 99 3.85 11.69 -8.32
CA GLN A 99 3.23 12.95 -8.70
C GLN A 99 1.70 12.86 -8.70
N GLY A 100 1.13 11.76 -9.21
CA GLY A 100 -0.32 11.52 -9.13
C GLY A 100 -0.82 11.52 -7.68
N ALA A 101 -0.08 10.93 -6.75
CA ALA A 101 -0.42 10.96 -5.33
C ALA A 101 -0.34 12.37 -4.70
N VAL A 102 0.61 13.21 -5.15
CA VAL A 102 0.69 14.62 -4.75
C VAL A 102 -0.55 15.37 -5.23
N ASP A 103 -0.93 15.18 -6.49
CA ASP A 103 -2.06 15.89 -7.12
C ASP A 103 -3.40 15.51 -6.43
N LEU A 104 -3.62 14.23 -6.11
CA LEU A 104 -4.80 13.78 -5.34
C LEU A 104 -4.82 14.34 -3.91
N ALA A 105 -3.65 14.41 -3.25
CA ALA A 105 -3.56 15.00 -1.92
C ALA A 105 -3.83 16.52 -1.96
N GLN A 106 -3.44 17.22 -3.02
CA GLN A 106 -3.79 18.63 -3.21
C GLN A 106 -5.29 18.82 -3.39
N ALA A 107 -5.98 17.93 -4.09
CA ALA A 107 -7.44 17.95 -4.20
C ALA A 107 -8.12 17.78 -2.83
N GLU A 108 -7.63 16.88 -1.98
CA GLU A 108 -8.12 16.75 -0.58
C GLU A 108 -7.89 18.03 0.23
N LEU A 109 -6.76 18.73 0.04
CA LEU A 109 -6.54 20.02 0.72
C LEU A 109 -7.43 21.14 0.20
N LYS A 110 -7.88 21.05 -1.05
CA LYS A 110 -8.74 22.06 -1.68
C LYS A 110 -10.22 21.86 -1.33
N TYR A 111 -10.68 20.61 -1.34
CA TYR A 111 -12.10 20.28 -1.23
C TYR A 111 -12.48 19.55 0.05
N GLY A 112 -11.53 18.85 0.69
CA GLY A 112 -11.77 18.07 1.90
C GLY A 112 -11.93 18.93 3.15
N HIS A 113 -12.81 18.49 4.05
CA HIS A 113 -13.13 19.20 5.30
C HIS A 113 -12.67 18.46 6.55
N ASN A 114 -12.27 17.19 6.44
CA ASN A 114 -11.84 16.42 7.59
C ASN A 114 -10.40 16.78 7.97
N GLU A 115 -10.21 17.43 9.11
CA GLU A 115 -8.90 17.88 9.58
C GLU A 115 -7.84 16.77 9.69
N ARG A 116 -8.23 15.52 9.98
CA ARG A 116 -7.28 14.40 10.01
C ARG A 116 -6.84 14.01 8.60
N LEU A 117 -7.77 14.00 7.64
CA LEU A 117 -7.45 13.70 6.24
C LEU A 117 -6.64 14.81 5.58
N ARG A 118 -6.95 16.08 5.88
CA ARG A 118 -6.13 17.22 5.44
C ARG A 118 -4.69 17.16 5.97
N ARG A 119 -4.50 16.80 7.25
CA ARG A 119 -3.15 16.57 7.79
C ARG A 119 -2.44 15.40 7.11
N LEU A 120 -3.15 14.31 6.83
CA LEU A 120 -2.61 13.19 6.06
C LEU A 120 -2.19 13.64 4.65
N ALA A 121 -3.02 14.45 3.97
CA ALA A 121 -2.71 14.97 2.65
C ALA A 121 -1.45 15.84 2.65
N GLN A 122 -1.26 16.71 3.65
CA GLN A 122 -0.01 17.47 3.81
C GLN A 122 1.22 16.55 3.96
N GLN A 123 1.10 15.48 4.76
CA GLN A 123 2.17 14.49 4.93
C GLN A 123 2.46 13.75 3.63
N ILE A 124 1.43 13.37 2.87
CA ILE A 124 1.58 12.73 1.56
C ILE A 124 2.36 13.65 0.63
N ILE A 125 1.97 14.93 0.51
CA ILE A 125 2.66 15.90 -0.35
C ILE A 125 4.14 15.99 0.01
N ALA A 126 4.46 16.24 1.28
CA ALA A 126 5.86 16.41 1.73
C ALA A 126 6.70 15.14 1.46
N ASN A 127 6.17 13.96 1.82
CA ASN A 127 6.89 12.71 1.67
C ASN A 127 7.10 12.35 0.18
N ARG A 128 6.05 12.45 -0.64
CA ARG A 128 6.14 12.09 -2.07
C ARG A 128 7.04 13.05 -2.85
N GLN A 129 7.03 14.34 -2.52
CA GLN A 129 7.95 15.30 -3.12
C GLN A 129 9.41 15.01 -2.73
N SER A 130 9.67 14.63 -1.48
CA SER A 130 11.01 14.21 -1.06
C SER A 130 11.46 12.93 -1.78
N GLU A 131 10.57 11.96 -1.96
CA GLU A 131 10.88 10.71 -2.68
C GLU A 131 11.16 10.97 -4.17
N ILE A 132 10.38 11.85 -4.82
CA ILE A 132 10.65 12.29 -6.20
C ILE A 132 12.03 12.94 -6.31
N ALA A 133 12.39 13.80 -5.35
CA ALA A 133 13.69 14.45 -5.32
C ALA A 133 14.84 13.44 -5.24
N VAL A 134 14.73 12.46 -4.34
CA VAL A 134 15.70 11.37 -4.20
C VAL A 134 15.81 10.54 -5.47
N MET A 135 14.67 10.17 -6.08
CA MET A 135 14.65 9.36 -7.30
C MET A 135 15.32 10.06 -8.48
N ARG A 136 15.04 11.36 -8.70
CA ARG A 136 15.67 12.14 -9.78
C ARG A 136 17.17 12.28 -9.58
N LEU A 137 17.59 12.55 -8.34
CA LEU A 137 19.01 12.64 -7.99
C LEU A 137 19.74 11.32 -8.22
N ALA A 138 19.08 10.18 -7.95
CA ALA A 138 19.70 8.85 -8.08
C ALA A 138 20.03 8.44 -9.53
N VAL A 139 19.37 9.03 -10.54
CA VAL A 139 19.58 8.71 -11.96
C VAL A 139 20.20 9.86 -12.76
N ASP A 140 20.79 10.84 -12.07
CA ASP A 140 21.40 12.05 -12.64
C ASP A 140 20.45 12.82 -13.59
N ASP A 141 19.15 12.82 -13.29
CA ASP A 141 18.16 13.63 -13.99
C ASP A 141 18.11 15.00 -13.29
N GLU A 142 19.06 15.89 -13.64
CA GLU A 142 19.20 17.23 -13.05
C GLU A 142 18.01 18.15 -13.41
N GLN A 143 16.84 17.90 -12.82
CA GLN A 143 15.85 18.95 -12.61
C GLN A 143 16.08 19.55 -11.21
N PRO A 144 16.41 20.85 -11.11
CA PRO A 144 16.76 21.48 -9.83
C PRO A 144 15.65 21.36 -8.81
N LEU A 145 15.98 20.87 -7.62
CA LEU A 145 15.06 20.84 -6.48
C LEU A 145 14.71 22.27 -6.04
N PRO A 146 13.46 22.55 -5.64
CA PRO A 146 13.15 23.81 -4.96
C PRO A 146 13.97 23.89 -3.68
N ALA A 147 14.75 24.98 -3.54
CA ALA A 147 15.59 25.22 -2.37
C ALA A 147 14.73 25.25 -1.10
N GLY A 148 14.85 24.22 -0.26
CA GLY A 148 14.11 24.15 1.00
C GLY A 148 14.27 22.87 1.84
N SER A 149 14.65 21.73 1.25
CA SER A 149 14.60 20.44 1.98
C SER A 149 15.92 19.96 2.59
N ALA A 150 16.98 20.78 2.63
CA ALA A 150 18.21 20.41 3.31
C ALA A 150 18.12 20.71 4.83
N SER A 151 17.53 19.78 5.59
CA SER A 151 17.80 19.62 7.02
C SER A 151 17.62 18.17 7.45
N GLN A 152 18.67 17.41 7.21
CA GLN A 152 19.32 16.40 8.07
C GLN A 152 18.49 15.63 9.11
N SER A 153 18.57 14.30 9.04
CA SER A 153 19.24 13.49 10.09
C SER A 153 19.34 12.01 9.65
N ALA A 154 20.54 11.55 9.29
CA ALA A 154 20.89 10.12 9.28
C ALA A 154 21.67 9.80 10.57
N PRO A 155 21.41 8.65 11.24
CA PRO A 155 22.18 8.24 12.42
C PRO A 155 23.54 7.63 12.03
N PRO A 156 24.55 7.69 12.91
CA PRO A 156 25.87 7.12 12.63
C PRO A 156 25.83 5.58 12.65
N SER A 157 26.37 4.95 11.60
CA SER A 157 26.60 3.51 11.53
C SER A 157 28.01 3.19 12.02
N ASP A 158 28.15 2.76 13.28
CA ASP A 158 29.39 2.17 13.78
C ASP A 158 29.11 0.79 14.38
N SER A 159 29.61 -0.25 13.71
CA SER A 159 30.08 -1.49 14.33
C SER A 159 30.95 -2.27 13.34
N PRO A 160 32.22 -2.57 13.68
CA PRO A 160 33.06 -3.43 12.84
C PRO A 160 32.82 -4.91 13.17
N ALA A 161 32.87 -5.74 12.13
CA ALA A 161 32.89 -7.19 12.21
C ALA A 161 34.33 -7.71 12.39
N ALA A 162 34.54 -8.64 13.33
CA ALA A 162 35.54 -9.71 13.36
C ALA A 162 35.54 -10.34 14.77
N SER A 163 35.75 -11.63 15.03
CA SER A 163 35.90 -12.86 14.25
C SER A 163 36.03 -14.01 15.27
N HIS A 164 35.61 -15.20 14.85
CA HIS A 164 35.72 -16.47 15.58
C HIS A 164 37.11 -16.77 16.18
N ALA A 165 37.12 -17.34 17.39
CA ALA A 165 38.15 -18.29 17.83
C ALA A 165 37.51 -19.40 18.69
N THR A 166 37.83 -20.63 18.30
CA THR A 166 37.33 -21.92 18.80
C THR A 166 38.30 -22.53 19.82
N MET A 167 37.76 -23.39 20.70
CA MET A 167 38.38 -24.51 21.45
C MET A 167 39.03 -24.27 22.82
N GLY A 168 38.62 -25.11 23.79
CA GLY A 168 39.42 -25.47 24.97
C GLY A 168 38.61 -26.10 26.11
N ILE A 169 38.56 -27.43 26.15
CA ILE A 169 37.94 -28.28 27.20
C ILE A 169 38.85 -28.36 28.46
N ALA A 170 38.26 -28.27 29.67
CA ALA A 170 38.64 -29.01 30.89
C ALA A 170 37.61 -28.67 32.00
N HIS A 171 36.73 -29.58 32.43
CA HIS A 171 36.88 -30.60 33.47
C HIS A 171 37.33 -30.09 34.86
N ASP A 172 36.40 -30.27 35.82
CA ASP A 172 36.60 -30.68 37.21
C ASP A 172 36.67 -29.69 38.40
N ALA A 173 36.15 -30.24 39.51
CA ALA A 173 36.25 -29.88 40.92
C ALA A 173 35.45 -28.69 41.50
N LYS A 174 34.25 -29.05 42.01
CA LYS A 174 33.51 -28.40 43.11
C LYS A 174 34.21 -28.67 44.46
N PRO A 175 34.34 -27.69 45.38
CA PRO A 175 34.54 -28.01 46.79
C PRO A 175 33.20 -28.05 47.54
N HIS A 176 33.11 -29.02 48.43
CA HIS A 176 32.04 -29.26 49.39
C HIS A 176 31.94 -28.15 50.45
N ASN A 177 30.70 -27.84 50.84
CA ASN A 177 30.25 -27.86 52.23
C ASN A 177 28.85 -28.47 52.26
#